data_AF-A0A942JFV8-F1
#
_entry.id   AF-A0A942JFV8-F1
#
_cell.length_a   1.000
_cell.length_b   1.000
_cell.length_c   1.000
_cell.angle_alpha   90.00
_cell.angle_beta   90.00
_cell.angle_gamma   90.00
#
_symmetry.space_group_name_H-M   'P 1'
#
loop_
_entity.id
_entity.type
_entity.pdbx_description
1 polymer ?
#
loop_
_entity_poly.entity_id
_entity_poly.type
_entity_poly.pdbx_seq_one_letter_code
_entity_poly.pdbx_strand_id
1 'polypeptide(L)'
;MDVEILSRIQFAFTIAFHYIYPPLSIGLGVLLVIMEGMYLKTGNKLYEQMTKFWVKIFALTFAMGVASGIVMEFEFGTNWATYSRFVGDVFGSALAAEGIFAFFLESGFLAVL
;
A
#
# COMPACT_ATOMS: atom_id res chain seq x y z
N MET A 1 -12.02 -7.79 29.12
CA MET A 1 -12.59 -7.84 27.76
C MET A 1 -12.41 -9.24 27.23
N ASP A 2 -13.37 -9.74 26.47
CA ASP A 2 -13.28 -11.04 25.80
C ASP A 2 -12.22 -11.00 24.67
N VAL A 3 -11.57 -12.13 24.40
CA VAL A 3 -10.51 -12.27 23.37
C VAL A 3 -11.06 -11.89 22.00
N GLU A 4 -12.28 -12.31 21.67
CA GLU A 4 -12.92 -11.96 20.40
C GLU A 4 -13.03 -10.44 20.21
N ILE A 5 -13.48 -9.73 21.26
CA ILE A 5 -13.62 -8.27 21.21
C ILE A 5 -12.25 -7.60 21.06
N LEU A 6 -11.23 -8.09 21.77
CA LEU A 6 -9.86 -7.58 21.65
C LEU A 6 -9.31 -7.77 20.24
N SER A 7 -9.49 -8.94 19.64
CA SER A 7 -9.07 -9.22 18.26
C SER A 7 -9.78 -8.31 17.24
N ARG A 8 -11.08 -8.04 17.42
CA ARG A 8 -11.83 -7.09 16.58
C ARG A 8 -11.32 -5.67 16.71
N ILE A 9 -11.06 -5.19 17.93
CA ILE A 9 -10.53 -3.84 18.18
C ILE A 9 -9.14 -3.69 17.58
N GLN A 10 -8.26 -4.69 17.78
CA GLN A 10 -6.93 -4.69 17.21
C GLN A 10 -6.99 -4.61 15.67
N PHE A 11 -7.75 -5.50 15.04
CA PHE A 11 -7.87 -5.52 13.58
C PHE A 11 -8.47 -4.21 13.04
N ALA A 12 -9.48 -3.65 13.72
CA ALA A 12 -10.09 -2.37 13.35
C ALA A 12 -9.08 -1.21 13.40
N PHE A 13 -8.20 -1.19 14.41
CA PHE A 13 -7.15 -0.19 14.51
C PHE A 13 -6.11 -0.35 13.39
N THR A 14 -5.62 -1.58 13.19
CA THR A 14 -4.61 -1.90 12.16
C THR A 14 -5.11 -1.53 10.77
N ILE A 15 -6.32 -1.95 10.38
CA ILE A 15 -6.87 -1.66 9.06
C ILE A 15 -7.19 -0.18 8.88
N ALA A 16 -7.71 0.51 9.90
CA ALA A 16 -8.00 1.95 9.81
C ALA A 16 -6.72 2.77 9.62
N PHE A 17 -5.64 2.40 10.32
CA PHE A 17 -4.34 3.03 10.15
C PHE A 17 -3.75 2.71 8.77
N HIS A 18 -3.78 1.44 8.35
CA HIS A 18 -3.27 1.03 7.05
C HIS A 18 -3.97 1.75 5.90
N TYR A 19 -5.31 1.84 5.93
CA TYR A 19 -6.11 2.38 4.83
C TYR A 19 -5.89 3.87 4.54
N ILE A 20 -5.17 4.61 5.39
CA ILE A 20 -4.77 5.99 5.11
C ILE A 20 -3.78 6.04 3.94
N TYR A 21 -2.88 5.05 3.84
CA TYR A 21 -1.74 5.09 2.92
C TYR A 21 -2.06 4.66 1.48
N PRO A 22 -2.81 3.56 1.21
CA PRO A 22 -3.16 3.15 -0.14
C PRO A 22 -3.82 4.24 -1.00
N PRO A 23 -4.89 4.95 -0.57
CA PRO A 23 -5.51 5.97 -1.40
C PRO A 23 -4.59 7.17 -1.66
N LEU A 24 -3.74 7.53 -0.69
CA LEU A 24 -2.74 8.58 -0.87
C LEU A 24 -1.66 8.16 -1.87
N SER A 25 -1.16 6.93 -1.76
CA SER A 25 -0.15 6.38 -2.65
C SER A 25 -0.67 6.29 -4.09
N ILE A 26 -1.86 5.70 -4.30
CA ILE A 26 -2.52 5.62 -5.61
C ILE A 26 -2.72 7.02 -6.22
N GLY A 27 -3.25 7.96 -5.44
CA GLY A 27 -3.49 9.33 -5.90
C GLY A 27 -2.20 10.07 -6.27
N LEU A 28 -1.18 10.00 -5.42
CA LEU A 28 0.14 10.58 -5.68
C LEU A 28 0.83 9.93 -6.87
N GLY A 29 0.72 8.61 -7.03
CA GLY A 29 1.28 7.88 -8.17
C GLY A 29 0.74 8.39 -9.50
N VAL A 30 -0.58 8.59 -9.61
CA VAL A 30 -1.20 9.19 -10.80
C VAL A 30 -0.71 10.62 -11.04
N LEU A 31 -0.61 11.44 -9.98
CA LEU A 31 -0.08 12.80 -10.10
C LEU A 31 1.37 12.82 -10.60
N LEU A 32 2.21 11.92 -10.09
CA LEU A 32 3.61 11.80 -10.51
C LEU A 32 3.72 11.46 -12.00
N VAL A 33 2.93 10.49 -12.48
CA VAL A 33 2.88 10.14 -13.90
C VAL A 33 2.46 11.33 -14.76
N ILE A 34 1.45 12.10 -14.32
CA ILE A 34 0.99 13.28 -15.05
C ILE A 34 2.08 14.36 -15.09
N MET A 35 2.70 14.68 -13.94
CA MET A 35 3.72 15.74 -13.86
C MET A 35 4.96 15.36 -14.69
N GLU A 36 5.46 14.14 -14.54
CA GLU A 36 6.62 13.68 -15.31
C GLU A 36 6.30 13.60 -16.81
N GLY A 37 5.11 13.12 -17.17
CA GLY A 37 4.64 13.13 -18.56
C GLY A 37 4.57 14.54 -19.15
N MET A 38 4.13 15.53 -18.36
CA MET A 38 4.11 16.93 -18.78
C MET A 38 5.52 17.51 -18.93
N TYR A 39 6.46 17.15 -18.05
CA TYR A 39 7.87 17.51 -18.21
C TYR A 39 8.44 16.93 -19.51
N LEU A 40 8.24 15.63 -19.77
CA LEU A 40 8.71 14.97 -21.00
C LEU A 40 8.12 15.59 -22.27
N LYS A 41 6.84 16.00 -22.23
CA LYS A 41 6.16 16.61 -23.38
C LYS A 41 6.56 18.06 -23.64
N THR A 42 6.77 18.85 -22.58
CA THR A 42 6.92 20.32 -22.69
C THR A 42 8.35 20.81 -22.50
N GLY A 43 9.22 20.01 -21.88
CA GLY A 43 10.54 20.43 -21.41
C GLY A 43 10.51 21.44 -20.25
N ASN A 44 9.33 21.80 -19.73
CA ASN A 44 9.21 22.79 -18.66
C ASN A 44 9.72 22.23 -17.33
N LYS A 45 10.82 22.81 -16.84
CA LYS A 45 11.51 22.44 -15.61
C LYS A 45 10.66 22.57 -14.33
N LEU A 46 9.58 23.35 -14.36
CA LEU A 46 8.64 23.42 -13.23
C LEU A 46 8.03 22.04 -12.94
N TYR A 47 7.62 21.30 -13.98
CA TYR A 47 7.04 19.97 -13.79
C TYR A 47 8.05 18.97 -13.23
N GLU A 48 9.31 19.01 -13.69
CA GLU A 48 10.39 18.19 -13.13
C GLU A 48 10.62 18.48 -11.63
N GLN A 49 10.61 19.74 -11.23
CA GLN A 49 10.75 20.15 -9.83
C GLN A 49 9.57 19.65 -8.99
N MET A 50 8.35 19.76 -9.52
CA MET A 50 7.15 19.23 -8.87
C MET A 50 7.23 17.71 -8.70
N THR A 51 7.58 16.96 -9.75
CA THR A 51 7.77 15.50 -9.65
C THR A 51 8.76 15.16 -8.54
N LYS A 52 9.96 15.76 -8.55
CA LYS A 52 11.01 15.49 -7.54
C LYS A 52 10.60 15.79 -6.11
N PHE A 53 9.75 16.80 -5.90
CA PHE A 53 9.19 17.10 -4.59
C PHE A 53 8.21 16.02 -4.15
N TRP A 54 7.23 15.70 -5.00
CA TRP A 54 6.16 14.76 -4.67
C TRP A 54 6.64 13.31 -4.57
N VAL A 55 7.70 12.91 -5.28
CA VAL A 55 8.30 11.57 -5.16
C VAL A 55 8.73 11.29 -3.72
N LYS A 56 9.30 12.27 -3.02
CA LYS A 56 9.72 12.10 -1.62
C LYS A 56 8.54 11.81 -0.69
N ILE A 57 7.43 12.51 -0.91
CA ILE A 57 6.20 12.32 -0.13
C ILE A 57 5.57 10.97 -0.48
N PHE A 58 5.49 10.62 -1.77
CA PHE A 58 5.02 9.32 -2.24
C PHE A 58 5.82 8.19 -1.61
N ALA A 59 7.15 8.25 -1.62
CA ALA A 59 8.02 7.22 -1.05
C ALA A 59 7.79 7.03 0.46
N LEU A 60 7.61 8.13 1.21
CA LEU A 60 7.28 8.06 2.64
C LEU A 60 5.90 7.41 2.88
N THR A 61 4.88 7.86 2.15
CA THR A 61 3.53 7.31 2.23
C THR A 61 3.52 5.82 1.87
N PHE A 62 4.22 5.45 0.80
CA PHE A 62 4.34 4.08 0.35
C PHE A 62 5.02 3.21 1.41
N ALA A 63 6.16 3.64 1.97
CA ALA A 63 6.87 2.90 3.01
C ALA A 63 6.00 2.63 4.26
N MET A 64 5.20 3.63 4.68
CA MET A 64 4.25 3.44 5.79
C MET A 64 3.10 2.50 5.42
N GLY A 65 2.61 2.57 4.18
CA GLY A 65 1.63 1.63 3.65
C GLY A 65 2.15 0.19 3.66
N VAL A 66 3.37 -0.04 3.19
CA VAL A 66 4.04 -1.35 3.23
C VAL A 66 4.14 -1.87 4.65
N ALA A 67 4.70 -1.06 5.57
CA ALA A 67 4.93 -1.49 6.94
C ALA A 67 3.63 -1.87 7.66
N SER A 68 2.57 -1.07 7.48
CA SER A 68 1.25 -1.34 8.06
C SER A 68 0.52 -2.51 7.37
N GLY A 69 0.71 -2.69 6.06
CA GLY A 69 0.11 -3.77 5.29
C GLY A 69 0.64 -5.14 5.69
N ILE A 70 1.95 -5.26 5.94
CA ILE A 70 2.58 -6.49 6.44
C ILE A 70 1.96 -6.91 7.78
N VAL A 71 1.77 -5.95 8.70
CA VAL A 71 1.13 -6.22 9.99
C VAL A 71 -0.30 -6.73 9.79
N MET A 72 -1.08 -6.07 8.94
CA MET A 72 -2.45 -6.46 8.61
C MET A 72 -2.53 -7.86 7.98
N GLU A 73 -1.63 -8.19 7.05
CA GLU A 73 -1.58 -9.50 6.39
C GLU A 73 -1.35 -10.63 7.41
N PHE A 74 -0.40 -10.45 8.34
CA PHE A 74 -0.14 -11.45 9.36
C PHE A 74 -1.24 -11.56 10.43
N GLU A 75 -2.06 -10.52 10.64
CA GLU A 75 -3.20 -10.59 11.57
C GLU A 75 -4.25 -11.63 11.16
N PHE A 76 -4.41 -11.91 9.85
CA PHE A 76 -5.26 -13.02 9.40
C PHE A 76 -4.79 -14.38 9.93
N GLY A 77 -3.48 -14.56 10.10
CA GLY A 77 -2.89 -15.79 10.63
C GLY A 77 -2.91 -15.86 12.15
N THR A 78 -2.54 -14.77 12.83
CA THR A 78 -2.34 -14.77 14.29
C THR A 78 -3.66 -14.69 15.07
N ASN A 79 -4.59 -13.84 14.64
CA ASN A 79 -5.83 -13.56 15.37
C ASN A 79 -7.07 -14.20 14.72
N TRP A 80 -6.98 -14.61 13.46
CA TRP A 80 -8.11 -15.12 12.67
C TRP A 80 -7.85 -16.50 12.03
N ALA A 81 -7.10 -17.37 12.70
CA ALA A 81 -6.68 -18.67 12.17
C ALA A 81 -7.83 -19.56 11.66
N THR A 82 -8.98 -19.60 12.35
CA THR A 82 -10.15 -20.38 11.90
C THR A 82 -10.76 -19.82 10.62
N TYR A 83 -10.85 -18.49 10.49
CA TYR A 83 -11.28 -17.83 9.26
C TYR A 83 -10.33 -18.17 8.11
N SER A 84 -9.02 -18.04 8.33
CA SER A 84 -7.99 -18.33 7.33
C SER A 84 -8.01 -19.77 6.84
N ARG A 85 -8.30 -20.75 7.72
CA ARG A 85 -8.50 -22.15 7.29
C ARG A 85 -9.81 -22.35 6.53
N PHE A 86 -10.85 -21.60 6.86
CA PHE A 86 -12.18 -21.77 6.28
C PHE A 86 -12.30 -21.19 4.87
N VAL A 87 -11.69 -20.02 4.62
CA VAL A 87 -11.80 -19.33 3.31
C VAL A 87 -10.47 -19.17 2.57
N GLY A 88 -9.35 -19.68 3.13
CA GLY A 88 -8.01 -19.46 2.60
C GLY A 88 -7.81 -19.84 1.14
N ASP A 89 -8.44 -20.92 0.68
CA ASP A 89 -8.34 -21.39 -0.72
C ASP A 89 -8.89 -20.36 -1.73
N VAL A 90 -9.83 -19.52 -1.32
CA VAL A 90 -10.39 -18.44 -2.16
C VAL A 90 -9.71 -17.11 -1.82
N PHE A 91 -9.78 -16.68 -0.56
CA PHE A 91 -9.30 -15.38 -0.11
C PHE A 91 -7.77 -15.25 -0.23
N GLY A 92 -7.02 -16.28 0.18
CA GLY A 92 -5.55 -16.26 0.18
C GLY A 92 -4.94 -16.18 -1.22
N SER A 93 -5.63 -16.70 -2.24
CA SER A 93 -5.16 -16.62 -3.62
C SER A 93 -5.12 -15.17 -4.14
N ALA A 94 -6.09 -14.34 -3.76
CA ALA A 94 -6.14 -12.93 -4.12
C ALA A 94 -5.03 -12.12 -3.42
N LEU A 95 -4.78 -12.39 -2.13
CA LEU A 95 -3.69 -11.75 -1.37
C LEU A 95 -2.33 -12.14 -1.94
N ALA A 96 -2.12 -13.41 -2.28
CA ALA A 96 -0.88 -13.85 -2.92
C ALA A 96 -0.66 -13.19 -4.29
N ALA A 97 -1.73 -13.02 -5.07
CA ALA A 97 -1.67 -12.31 -6.34
C ALA A 97 -1.31 -10.81 -6.16
N GLU A 98 -1.89 -10.14 -5.16
CA GLU A 98 -1.53 -8.75 -4.82
C GLU A 98 -0.03 -8.61 -4.54
N GLY A 99 0.53 -9.51 -3.72
CA GLY A 99 1.96 -9.51 -3.39
C GLY A 99 2.88 -9.71 -4.61
N ILE A 100 2.53 -10.63 -5.50
CA ILE A 100 3.37 -10.98 -6.66
C ILE A 100 3.25 -9.96 -7.79
N PHE A 101 2.03 -9.49 -8.09
CA PHE A 101 1.78 -8.67 -9.27
C PHE A 101 1.83 -7.18 -8.98
N ALA A 102 1.16 -6.72 -7.93
CA ALA A 102 1.05 -5.29 -7.64
C ALA A 102 2.25 -4.82 -6.81
N PHE A 103 2.46 -5.46 -5.66
CA PHE A 103 3.44 -5.00 -4.68
C PHE A 103 4.89 -5.11 -5.18
N PHE A 104 5.23 -6.23 -5.84
CA PHE A 104 6.56 -6.42 -6.41
C PHE A 104 6.86 -5.42 -7.53
N LEU A 105 5.88 -5.14 -8.38
CA LEU A 105 6.00 -4.18 -9.47
C LEU A 105 6.18 -2.76 -8.91
N GLU A 106 5.32 -2.34 -8.01
CA GLU A 106 5.38 -1.00 -7.41
C GLU A 106 6.68 -0.78 -6.62
N SER A 107 7.04 -1.71 -5.74
CA SER A 107 8.28 -1.63 -4.95
C SER A 107 9.54 -1.67 -5.81
N GLY A 108 9.53 -2.49 -6.87
CA GLY A 108 10.68 -2.64 -7.77
C GLY A 108 10.94 -1.37 -8.59
N PHE A 109 9.91 -0.75 -9.16
CA PHE A 109 10.06 0.48 -9.93
C PHE A 109 10.29 1.71 -9.04
N LEU A 110 9.71 1.75 -7.84
CA LEU A 110 9.98 2.84 -6.89
C LEU A 110 11.46 2.91 -6.50
N ALA A 111 12.16 1.78 -6.40
CA ALA A 111 13.59 1.77 -6.08
C ALA A 111 14.48 2.40 -7.18
N VAL A 112 13.97 2.56 -8.40
CA VAL A 112 14.68 3.17 -9.54
C VAL A 112 14.43 4.69 -9.61
N LEU A 113 13.33 5.16 -9.04
CA LEU A 113 12.83 6.54 -9.12
C LEU A 113 13.56 7.50 -8.17
#